data_AF-A0A6P6SSK4-F1
#
_entry.id   AF-A0A6P6SSK4-F1
#
_cell.length_a   1.000
_cell.length_b   1.000
_cell.length_c   1.000
_cell.angle_alpha   90.00
_cell.angle_beta   90.00
_cell.angle_gamma   90.00
#
_symmetry.space_group_name_H-M   'P 1'
#
loop_
_entity.id
_entity.type
_entity.pdbx_description
1 polymer ?
#
loop_
_entity_poly.entity_id
_entity_poly.type
_entity_poly.pdbx_seq_one_letter_code
_entity_poly.pdbx_strand_id
1 'polypeptide(L)'
;MEVEPSEEESSKTVANLLSDIAIKGPLPSSVAKLSGSSRGIPSEKDFHFYKNFNEFKTPIKEIDDKSKSLLERIGVSSQLWGKALEFPRNLDFDDLDAYDWLVNINDDVLEKLDASLDEFRVGRGEESGFQVVQGRKNRRGVTSGSEEAVRGVQVAVKPKPKVPFHIATIPRPQDEYKFIVNNSNQPFEHVWLQRSEDGSRFVHPLENHSFLDFVDRSTSNVTPVKPHPLESTPFMLVEDVKDLKKLAAKLKVADEFAVDLEHNQYRSFQGLTCLMQISTRSEDFVIDTLKLRIHVGPYLREAFKDSNKKKVMHGADRDIIWLQRDFGIYVCNLFDTGQASRVLKLERNSLEYLLHHFCGVTANKEYQNADWRLRPLPHEMLRY
;
A
#
# COMPACT_ATOMS: atom_id res chain seq x y z
N MET A 1 -16.60 -15.16 28.12
CA MET A 1 -16.53 -15.17 26.65
C MET A 1 -17.20 -13.88 26.20
N GLU A 2 -16.48 -12.78 26.36
CA GLU A 2 -16.90 -11.48 25.83
C GLU A 2 -16.57 -11.50 24.35
N VAL A 3 -17.60 -11.30 23.54
CA VAL A 3 -17.49 -11.24 22.08
C VAL A 3 -16.84 -9.89 21.77
N GLU A 4 -15.60 -9.89 21.27
CA GLU A 4 -15.00 -8.66 20.75
C GLU A 4 -15.89 -8.10 19.63
N PRO A 5 -16.18 -6.79 19.63
CA PRO A 5 -17.05 -6.18 18.65
C PRO A 5 -16.43 -6.30 17.26
N SER A 6 -17.28 -6.58 16.27
CA SER A 6 -16.87 -6.72 14.87
C SER A 6 -16.18 -5.45 14.36
N GLU A 7 -15.23 -5.56 13.42
CA GLU A 7 -14.50 -4.40 12.86
C GLU A 7 -15.43 -3.31 12.30
N GLU A 8 -16.61 -3.71 11.79
CA GLU A 8 -17.69 -2.80 11.39
C GLU A 8 -18.24 -1.97 12.55
N GLU A 9 -18.41 -2.56 13.74
CA GLU A 9 -18.84 -1.85 14.94
C GLU A 9 -17.77 -0.88 15.43
N SER A 10 -16.48 -1.24 15.36
CA SER A 10 -15.40 -0.33 15.74
C SER A 10 -15.30 0.89 14.81
N SER A 11 -15.43 0.69 13.48
CA SER A 11 -15.39 1.76 12.49
C SER A 11 -16.62 2.67 12.58
N LYS A 12 -17.81 2.09 12.79
CA LYS A 12 -19.04 2.84 13.09
C LYS A 12 -18.89 3.64 14.40
N THR A 13 -18.22 3.09 15.40
CA THR A 13 -18.00 3.75 16.71
C THR A 13 -17.05 4.94 16.58
N VAL A 14 -15.95 4.81 15.84
CA VAL A 14 -15.03 5.92 15.56
C VAL A 14 -15.70 7.00 14.69
N ALA A 15 -16.46 6.62 13.66
CA ALA A 15 -17.21 7.56 12.85
C ALA A 15 -18.30 8.29 13.65
N ASN A 16 -18.99 7.59 14.56
CA ASN A 16 -19.97 8.17 15.47
C ASN A 16 -19.31 9.10 16.48
N LEU A 17 -18.14 8.75 17.03
CA LEU A 17 -17.35 9.60 17.91
C LEU A 17 -16.88 10.87 17.19
N LEU A 18 -16.35 10.76 15.98
CA LEU A 18 -15.94 11.91 15.17
C LEU A 18 -17.14 12.79 14.80
N SER A 19 -18.27 12.19 14.45
CA SER A 19 -19.53 12.89 14.19
C SER A 19 -20.06 13.59 15.44
N ASP A 20 -20.05 12.94 16.59
CA ASP A 20 -20.48 13.53 17.85
C ASP A 20 -19.54 14.65 18.29
N ILE A 21 -18.22 14.54 18.10
CA ILE A 21 -17.26 15.63 18.34
C ILE A 21 -17.50 16.80 17.38
N ALA A 22 -17.72 16.52 16.09
CA ALA A 22 -17.85 17.53 15.04
C ALA A 22 -19.23 18.23 15.01
N ILE A 23 -20.29 17.57 15.48
CA ILE A 23 -21.68 18.05 15.38
C ILE A 23 -22.28 18.39 16.76
N LYS A 24 -21.98 17.59 17.79
CA LYS A 24 -22.59 17.71 19.13
C LYS A 24 -21.59 18.04 20.24
N GLY A 25 -20.31 18.18 19.89
CA GLY A 25 -19.23 18.40 20.84
C GLY A 25 -19.20 19.81 21.42
N PRO A 26 -18.32 20.04 22.41
CA PRO A 26 -18.15 21.37 23.02
C PRO A 26 -17.60 22.40 22.02
N LEU A 27 -16.89 21.97 20.96
CA LEU A 27 -16.27 22.85 19.99
C LEU A 27 -17.31 23.58 19.11
N PRO A 28 -18.23 22.91 18.39
CA PRO A 28 -19.31 23.60 17.66
C PRO A 28 -20.14 24.53 18.53
N SER A 29 -20.48 24.11 19.76
CA SER A 29 -21.21 24.94 20.72
C SER A 29 -20.44 26.20 21.11
N SER A 30 -19.14 26.07 21.36
CA SER A 30 -18.27 27.19 21.73
C SER A 30 -18.07 28.15 20.56
N VAL A 31 -17.88 27.64 19.34
CA VAL A 31 -17.77 28.45 18.12
C VAL A 31 -19.08 29.19 17.83
N ALA A 32 -20.23 28.54 17.99
CA ALA A 32 -21.54 29.17 17.81
C ALA A 32 -21.79 30.29 18.84
N LYS A 33 -21.42 30.06 20.12
CA LYS A 33 -21.49 31.10 21.16
C LYS A 33 -20.56 32.26 20.84
N LEU A 34 -19.32 32.00 20.41
CA LEU A 34 -18.37 33.03 20.03
C LEU A 34 -18.87 33.87 18.84
N SER A 35 -19.38 33.21 17.80
CA SER A 35 -20.00 33.86 16.63
C SER A 35 -21.26 34.67 17.00
N GLY A 36 -22.06 34.18 17.96
CA GLY A 36 -23.19 34.93 18.48
C GLY A 36 -22.77 36.17 19.26
N SER A 37 -21.78 36.04 20.14
CA SER A 37 -21.26 37.14 20.97
C SER A 37 -20.50 38.19 20.16
N SER A 38 -19.80 37.80 19.08
CA SER A 38 -19.07 38.77 18.24
C SER A 38 -19.98 39.77 17.54
N ARG A 39 -21.25 39.40 17.27
CA ARG A 39 -22.27 40.31 16.74
C ARG A 39 -22.63 41.46 17.67
N GLY A 40 -22.29 41.35 18.96
CA GLY A 40 -22.45 42.42 19.94
C GLY A 40 -21.36 43.49 19.85
N ILE A 41 -20.30 43.27 19.06
CA ILE A 41 -19.26 44.26 18.82
C ILE A 41 -19.81 45.28 17.80
N PRO A 42 -19.86 46.58 18.14
CA PRO A 42 -20.28 47.62 17.20
C PRO A 42 -19.44 47.59 15.92
N SER A 43 -20.04 47.89 14.76
CA SER A 43 -19.34 47.95 13.48
C SER A 43 -19.26 49.39 12.97
N GLU A 44 -18.37 49.62 11.99
CA GLU A 44 -18.30 50.87 11.22
C GLU A 44 -18.23 52.13 12.11
N LYS A 45 -19.16 53.08 11.91
CA LYS A 45 -19.18 54.38 12.59
C LYS A 45 -19.26 54.26 14.11
N ASP A 46 -20.04 53.32 14.62
CA ASP A 46 -20.21 53.12 16.05
C ASP A 46 -18.92 52.57 16.67
N PHE A 47 -18.24 51.65 15.97
CA PHE A 47 -16.93 51.16 16.40
C PHE A 47 -15.92 52.29 16.53
N HIS A 48 -15.83 53.16 15.51
CA HIS A 48 -14.92 54.32 15.53
C HIS A 48 -15.25 55.31 16.65
N PHE A 49 -16.53 55.52 16.92
CA PHE A 49 -16.98 56.37 18.02
C PHE A 49 -16.59 55.80 19.39
N TYR A 50 -16.90 54.52 19.66
CA TYR A 50 -16.61 53.87 20.93
C TYR A 50 -15.12 53.65 21.17
N LYS A 51 -14.30 53.53 20.12
CA LYS A 51 -12.83 53.38 20.21
C LYS A 51 -12.12 54.58 20.87
N ASN A 52 -12.80 55.71 21.02
CA ASN A 52 -12.29 56.88 21.75
C ASN A 52 -12.31 56.70 23.28
N PHE A 53 -13.05 55.69 23.79
CA PHE A 53 -13.16 55.41 25.22
C PHE A 53 -12.26 54.23 25.61
N ASN A 54 -11.50 54.39 26.70
CA ASN A 54 -10.56 53.36 27.16
C ASN A 54 -11.27 52.08 27.63
N GLU A 55 -12.48 52.23 28.14
CA GLU A 55 -13.39 51.17 28.59
C GLU A 55 -13.78 50.22 27.44
N PHE A 56 -13.82 50.73 26.21
CA PHE A 56 -14.08 49.94 25.01
C PHE A 56 -12.78 49.47 24.33
N LYS A 57 -11.75 50.33 24.31
CA LYS A 57 -10.46 50.04 23.66
C LYS A 57 -9.73 48.85 24.30
N THR A 58 -9.77 48.74 25.63
CA THR A 58 -9.01 47.72 26.36
C THR A 58 -9.54 46.31 26.09
N PRO A 59 -10.85 46.02 26.24
CA PRO A 59 -11.39 44.68 25.93
C PRO A 59 -11.26 44.30 24.45
N ILE A 60 -11.42 45.25 23.53
CA ILE A 60 -11.27 44.99 22.09
C ILE A 60 -9.83 44.61 21.75
N LYS A 61 -8.84 45.26 22.36
CA LYS A 61 -7.43 44.88 22.20
C LYS A 61 -7.17 43.46 22.72
N GLU A 62 -7.72 43.11 23.87
CA GLU A 62 -7.58 41.74 24.41
C GLU A 62 -8.21 40.69 23.49
N ILE A 63 -9.36 41.00 22.88
CA ILE A 63 -10.02 40.11 21.90
C ILE A 63 -9.15 39.95 20.65
N ASP A 64 -8.58 41.04 20.14
CA ASP A 64 -7.69 41.05 18.97
C ASP A 64 -6.43 40.21 19.23
N ASP A 65 -5.74 40.47 20.36
CA ASP A 65 -4.52 39.75 20.75
C ASP A 65 -4.79 38.24 20.91
N LYS A 66 -5.90 37.85 21.54
CA LYS A 66 -6.31 36.44 21.68
C LYS A 66 -6.65 35.80 20.33
N SER A 67 -7.33 36.53 19.45
CA SER A 67 -7.71 36.03 18.12
C SER A 67 -6.48 35.79 17.25
N LYS A 68 -5.54 36.74 17.24
CA LYS A 68 -4.25 36.60 16.53
C LYS A 68 -3.44 35.42 17.04
N SER A 69 -3.34 35.26 18.37
CA SER A 69 -2.64 34.11 18.97
C SER A 69 -3.26 32.76 18.58
N LEU A 70 -4.59 32.69 18.49
CA LEU A 70 -5.28 31.48 18.03
C LEU A 70 -4.96 31.18 16.56
N LEU A 71 -5.03 32.19 15.68
CA LEU A 71 -4.70 32.04 14.26
C LEU A 71 -3.24 31.63 14.05
N GLU A 72 -2.30 32.23 14.79
CA GLU A 72 -0.88 31.83 14.76
C GLU A 72 -0.71 30.36 15.16
N ARG A 73 -1.36 29.92 16.24
CA ARG A 73 -1.32 28.51 16.68
C ARG A 73 -1.92 27.55 15.64
N ILE A 74 -2.98 27.96 14.95
CA ILE A 74 -3.58 27.16 13.88
C ILE A 74 -2.60 27.06 12.69
N GLY A 75 -1.99 28.18 12.29
CA GLY A 75 -1.07 28.25 11.16
C GLY A 75 0.22 27.44 11.31
N VAL A 76 0.83 27.47 12.50
CA VAL A 76 2.07 26.72 12.77
C VAL A 76 1.86 25.22 12.97
N SER A 77 0.60 24.74 12.96
CA SER A 77 0.28 23.33 13.14
C SER A 77 0.70 22.50 11.92
N SER A 78 1.91 21.95 11.97
CA SER A 78 2.47 21.08 10.92
C SER A 78 1.65 19.81 10.71
N GLN A 79 0.90 19.35 11.72
CA GLN A 79 0.00 18.21 11.62
C GLN A 79 -1.19 18.46 10.70
N LEU A 80 -1.67 19.72 10.62
CA LEU A 80 -2.81 20.09 9.77
C LEU A 80 -2.36 20.44 8.34
N TRP A 81 -1.24 21.15 8.22
CA TRP A 81 -0.84 21.79 6.97
C TRP A 81 0.36 21.14 6.28
N GLY A 82 1.10 20.25 6.95
CA GLY A 82 2.34 19.64 6.45
C GLY A 82 3.54 20.60 6.42
N LYS A 83 3.29 21.91 6.28
CA LYS A 83 4.26 23.02 6.36
C LYS A 83 3.71 24.08 7.33
N ALA A 84 4.57 24.71 8.13
CA ALA A 84 4.13 25.80 9.00
C ALA A 84 3.76 27.02 8.13
N LEU A 85 2.56 27.56 8.34
CA LEU A 85 2.09 28.80 7.71
C LEU A 85 2.14 29.89 8.79
N GLU A 86 3.20 30.71 8.77
CA GLU A 86 3.37 31.78 9.75
C GLU A 86 2.28 32.86 9.58
N PHE A 87 1.66 33.25 10.68
CA PHE A 87 0.68 34.33 10.69
C PHE A 87 1.41 35.68 10.61
N PRO A 88 0.97 36.63 9.75
CA PRO A 88 1.63 37.93 9.63
C PRO A 88 1.60 38.72 10.95
N ARG A 89 2.77 39.18 11.43
CA ARG A 89 2.92 39.79 12.78
C ARG A 89 2.81 41.31 12.82
N ASN A 90 2.97 42.01 11.70
CA ASN A 90 2.93 43.47 11.62
C ASN A 90 1.67 43.89 10.86
N LEU A 91 0.54 43.91 11.57
CA LEU A 91 -0.74 44.24 10.98
C LEU A 91 -1.10 45.72 11.21
N ASP A 92 -0.91 46.56 10.19
CA ASP A 92 -1.47 47.91 10.12
C ASP A 92 -2.95 47.85 9.66
N PHE A 93 -3.69 48.95 9.84
CA PHE A 93 -5.16 48.99 9.73
C PHE A 93 -5.76 48.64 8.34
N ASP A 94 -4.95 48.47 7.30
CA ASP A 94 -5.35 48.13 5.92
C ASP A 94 -4.79 46.78 5.44
N ASP A 95 -4.49 45.86 6.36
CA ASP A 95 -3.70 44.67 6.03
C ASP A 95 -4.43 43.59 5.21
N LEU A 96 -4.17 43.62 3.91
CA LEU A 96 -4.47 42.55 2.95
C LEU A 96 -3.72 41.26 3.30
N ASP A 97 -2.56 41.33 3.96
CA ASP A 97 -1.71 40.16 4.19
C ASP A 97 -2.35 39.12 5.14
N ALA A 98 -3.03 39.55 6.21
CA ALA A 98 -3.76 38.63 7.09
C ALA A 98 -4.99 38.03 6.40
N TYR A 99 -5.66 38.81 5.55
CA TYR A 99 -6.80 38.35 4.78
C TYR A 99 -6.36 37.33 3.73
N ASP A 100 -5.32 37.63 2.96
CA ASP A 100 -4.73 36.75 1.96
C ASP A 100 -4.20 35.47 2.60
N TRP A 101 -3.56 35.55 3.77
CA TRP A 101 -3.16 34.37 4.54
C TRP A 101 -4.36 33.48 4.90
N LEU A 102 -5.47 34.09 5.34
CA LEU A 102 -6.69 33.35 5.69
C LEU A 102 -7.36 32.73 4.46
N VAL A 103 -7.37 33.43 3.33
CA VAL A 103 -7.87 32.92 2.03
C VAL A 103 -7.07 31.70 1.62
N ASN A 104 -5.73 31.79 1.62
CA ASN A 104 -4.85 30.67 1.26
C ASN A 104 -5.09 29.44 2.15
N ILE A 105 -5.29 29.64 3.46
CA ILE A 105 -5.62 28.53 4.37
C ILE A 105 -6.96 27.90 4.02
N ASN A 106 -7.99 28.70 3.75
CA ASN A 106 -9.29 28.17 3.37
C ASN A 106 -9.22 27.41 2.05
N ASP A 107 -8.47 27.91 1.07
CA ASP A 107 -8.27 27.23 -0.21
C ASP A 107 -7.56 25.88 -0.02
N ASP A 108 -6.49 25.82 0.79
CA ASP A 108 -5.81 24.57 1.15
C ASP A 108 -6.76 23.56 1.84
N VAL A 109 -7.70 24.02 2.68
CA VAL A 109 -8.72 23.15 3.31
C VAL A 109 -9.71 22.64 2.29
N LEU A 110 -10.23 23.52 1.44
CA LEU A 110 -11.24 23.18 0.45
C LEU A 110 -10.67 22.22 -0.60
N GLU A 111 -9.42 22.41 -1.04
CA GLU A 111 -8.75 21.50 -1.96
C GLU A 111 -8.59 20.09 -1.36
N LYS A 112 -8.21 20.00 -0.07
CA LYS A 112 -8.13 18.71 0.64
C LYS A 112 -9.50 18.05 0.79
N LEU A 113 -10.54 18.85 1.06
CA LEU A 113 -11.91 18.35 1.16
C LEU A 113 -12.40 17.82 -0.19
N ASP A 114 -12.17 18.56 -1.27
CA ASP A 114 -12.55 18.17 -2.63
C ASP A 114 -11.83 16.87 -3.04
N ALA A 115 -10.53 16.78 -2.82
CA ALA A 115 -9.76 15.55 -3.07
C ALA A 115 -10.32 14.35 -2.29
N SER A 116 -10.69 14.56 -1.01
CA SER A 116 -11.29 13.51 -0.17
C SER A 116 -12.69 13.12 -0.64
N LEU A 117 -13.49 14.09 -1.09
CA LEU A 117 -14.83 13.85 -1.62
C LEU A 117 -14.78 13.09 -2.95
N ASP A 118 -13.82 13.43 -3.82
CA ASP A 118 -13.62 12.75 -5.09
C ASP A 118 -13.16 11.30 -4.85
N GLU A 119 -12.24 11.07 -3.91
CA GLU A 119 -11.83 9.71 -3.50
C GLU A 119 -13.04 8.90 -2.98
N PHE A 120 -13.90 9.54 -2.17
CA PHE A 120 -15.13 8.91 -1.65
C PHE A 120 -16.17 8.59 -2.73
N ARG A 121 -16.35 9.47 -3.72
CA ARG A 121 -17.27 9.26 -4.86
C ARG A 121 -16.79 8.13 -5.76
N VAL A 122 -15.50 8.10 -6.07
CA VAL A 122 -14.87 7.01 -6.83
C VAL A 122 -15.06 5.67 -6.09
N GLY A 123 -14.88 5.65 -4.77
CA GLY A 123 -15.09 4.45 -3.94
C GLY A 123 -16.55 3.92 -3.90
N ARG A 124 -17.54 4.73 -4.31
CA ARG A 124 -18.96 4.34 -4.40
C ARG A 124 -19.42 4.01 -5.81
N GLY A 125 -18.55 4.13 -6.82
CA GLY A 125 -18.90 3.88 -8.22
C GLY A 125 -19.80 4.96 -8.83
N GLU A 126 -19.83 6.16 -8.25
CA GLU A 126 -20.46 7.32 -8.89
C GLU A 126 -19.46 7.93 -9.89
N GLU A 127 -19.65 7.65 -11.18
CA GLU A 127 -18.83 8.26 -12.24
C GLU A 127 -19.01 9.77 -12.26
N SER A 128 -17.96 10.52 -11.89
CA SER A 128 -17.88 11.95 -12.18
C SER A 128 -17.61 12.12 -13.67
N GLY A 129 -18.65 12.52 -14.41
CA GLY A 129 -18.56 12.87 -15.83
C GLY A 129 -17.75 14.14 -16.04
N PHE A 130 -16.42 14.06 -15.97
CA PHE A 130 -15.54 15.15 -16.35
C PHE A 130 -14.88 14.85 -17.69
N GLN A 131 -15.43 15.43 -18.76
CA GLN A 131 -14.83 15.43 -20.09
C GLN A 131 -13.53 16.24 -20.05
N VAL A 132 -12.39 15.58 -20.27
CA VAL A 132 -11.11 16.24 -20.49
C VAL A 132 -11.21 17.06 -21.78
N VAL A 133 -11.36 18.38 -21.64
CA VAL A 133 -11.18 19.32 -22.75
C VAL A 133 -9.69 19.31 -23.11
N GLN A 134 -9.34 18.64 -24.21
CA GLN A 134 -7.99 18.68 -24.76
C GLN A 134 -7.62 20.13 -25.08
N GLY A 135 -6.66 20.65 -24.31
CA GLY A 135 -6.03 21.94 -24.54
C GLY A 135 -5.46 22.03 -25.96
N ARG A 136 -6.00 22.99 -26.72
CA ARG A 136 -5.60 23.40 -28.06
C ARG A 136 -4.10 23.73 -28.09
N LYS A 137 -3.28 22.89 -28.73
CA LYS A 137 -1.86 23.19 -28.98
C LYS A 137 -1.73 24.34 -29.98
N ASN A 138 -1.09 25.41 -29.52
CA ASN A 138 -0.68 26.56 -30.32
C ASN A 138 0.14 26.15 -31.54
N ARG A 139 -0.30 26.58 -32.73
CA ARG A 139 0.49 26.57 -33.98
C ARG A 139 1.39 27.82 -34.00
N ARG A 140 2.70 27.60 -33.91
CA ARG A 140 3.78 28.38 -34.55
C ARG A 140 4.70 27.31 -35.13
N GLY A 141 4.86 27.11 -36.44
CA GLY A 141 5.21 28.07 -37.46
C GLY A 141 6.69 27.87 -37.79
N VAL A 142 7.04 26.84 -38.58
CA VAL A 142 8.36 26.73 -39.22
C VAL A 142 8.20 26.04 -40.58
N THR A 143 8.93 26.62 -41.51
CA THR A 143 9.04 26.50 -42.95
C THR A 143 9.43 25.14 -43.53
N SER A 144 8.96 24.93 -44.75
CA SER A 144 9.37 23.94 -45.74
C SER A 144 10.88 23.94 -46.03
N GLY A 145 11.48 22.75 -46.04
CA GLY A 145 12.80 22.48 -46.60
C GLY A 145 12.88 21.00 -46.98
N SER A 146 12.88 20.75 -48.28
CA SER A 146 12.98 19.44 -48.92
C SER A 146 14.45 19.04 -49.09
N GLU A 147 14.84 17.87 -48.58
CA GLU A 147 16.01 17.14 -49.08
C GLU A 147 15.70 15.63 -49.11
N GLU A 148 15.76 15.06 -50.31
CA GLU A 148 15.86 13.63 -50.55
C GLU A 148 17.26 13.14 -50.15
N ALA A 149 17.37 11.96 -49.54
CA ALA A 149 18.06 10.81 -50.15
C ALA A 149 18.28 9.62 -49.18
N VAL A 150 18.35 8.46 -49.82
CA VAL A 150 18.99 7.19 -49.43
C VAL A 150 18.13 6.15 -48.69
N ARG A 151 17.72 5.16 -49.49
CA ARG A 151 17.23 3.84 -49.09
C ARG A 151 18.27 3.09 -48.24
N GLY A 152 17.89 2.78 -46.99
CA GLY A 152 18.45 1.68 -46.23
C GLY A 152 17.32 0.69 -45.93
N VAL A 153 17.40 -0.54 -46.45
CA VAL A 153 16.48 -1.62 -46.08
C VAL A 153 16.76 -1.99 -44.63
N GLN A 154 15.97 -1.46 -43.70
CA GLN A 154 15.90 -2.00 -42.34
C GLN A 154 14.91 -3.17 -42.36
N VAL A 155 15.46 -4.36 -42.11
CA VAL A 155 14.66 -5.54 -41.74
C VAL A 155 13.83 -5.14 -40.53
N ALA A 156 12.50 -5.12 -40.71
CA ALA A 156 11.56 -4.87 -39.64
C ALA A 156 11.65 -6.00 -38.61
N VAL A 157 12.53 -5.83 -37.62
CA VAL A 157 12.46 -6.58 -36.37
C VAL A 157 11.14 -6.13 -35.75
N LYS A 158 10.12 -7.01 -35.77
CA LYS A 158 8.88 -6.78 -35.03
C LYS A 158 9.26 -6.32 -33.62
N PRO A 159 8.81 -5.14 -33.15
CA PRO A 159 9.10 -4.73 -31.79
C PRO A 159 8.50 -5.79 -30.87
N LYS A 160 9.35 -6.48 -30.11
CA LYS A 160 8.90 -7.37 -29.05
C LYS A 160 8.02 -6.54 -28.11
N PRO A 161 6.82 -7.01 -27.75
CA PRO A 161 5.93 -6.27 -26.87
C PRO A 161 6.64 -6.09 -25.52
N LYS A 162 7.02 -4.85 -25.18
CA LYS A 162 7.54 -4.53 -23.85
C LYS A 162 6.39 -4.67 -22.86
N VAL A 163 6.53 -5.61 -21.93
CA VAL A 163 5.63 -5.72 -20.78
C VAL A 163 5.75 -4.41 -19.98
N PRO A 164 4.65 -3.68 -19.77
CA PRO A 164 4.72 -2.38 -19.10
C PRO A 164 5.05 -2.58 -17.62
N PHE A 165 6.02 -1.80 -17.13
CA PHE A 165 6.39 -1.79 -15.71
C PHE A 165 5.34 -1.09 -14.84
N HIS A 166 4.57 -0.19 -15.45
CA HIS A 166 3.49 0.52 -14.81
C HIS A 166 2.36 0.76 -15.80
N ILE A 167 1.14 0.43 -15.39
CA ILE A 167 -0.09 0.73 -16.11
C ILE A 167 -0.91 1.70 -15.25
N ALA A 168 -1.01 2.95 -15.72
CA ALA A 168 -1.67 4.03 -14.99
C ALA A 168 -3.19 3.84 -14.86
N THR A 169 -3.81 3.09 -15.79
CA THR A 169 -5.24 2.81 -15.82
C THR A 169 -5.67 1.71 -14.86
N ILE A 170 -4.73 0.94 -14.28
CA ILE A 170 -5.06 -0.07 -13.27
C ILE A 170 -5.48 0.65 -11.98
N PRO A 171 -6.71 0.43 -11.49
CA PRO A 171 -7.16 0.98 -10.22
C PRO A 171 -6.25 0.48 -9.09
N ARG A 172 -6.17 1.24 -8.00
CA ARG A 172 -5.38 0.82 -6.85
C ARG A 172 -6.03 -0.40 -6.21
N PRO A 173 -5.34 -1.55 -6.13
CA PRO A 173 -5.91 -2.75 -5.49
C PRO A 173 -6.29 -2.51 -4.03
N GLN A 174 -5.60 -1.57 -3.36
CA GLN A 174 -5.93 -1.16 -2.00
C GLN A 174 -7.36 -0.60 -1.88
N ASP A 175 -7.82 0.12 -2.90
CA ASP A 175 -9.13 0.77 -2.90
C ASP A 175 -10.21 -0.24 -3.36
N GLU A 176 -9.89 -1.04 -4.39
CA GLU A 176 -10.78 -2.08 -4.94
C GLU A 176 -11.12 -3.19 -3.93
N TYR A 177 -10.09 -3.72 -3.25
CA TYR A 177 -10.23 -4.79 -2.27
C TYR A 177 -10.27 -4.28 -0.82
N LYS A 178 -10.33 -2.95 -0.64
CA LYS A 178 -10.47 -2.26 0.65
C LYS A 178 -9.42 -2.70 1.69
N PHE A 179 -8.15 -2.73 1.27
CA PHE A 179 -7.04 -2.99 2.18
C PHE A 179 -6.91 -1.83 3.17
N ILE A 180 -6.92 -2.13 4.46
CA ILE A 180 -6.57 -1.15 5.48
C ILE A 180 -5.05 -1.00 5.45
N VAL A 181 -4.57 0.18 5.06
CA VAL A 181 -3.13 0.48 5.00
C VAL A 181 -2.78 1.52 6.04
N ASN A 182 -1.94 1.13 7.01
CA ASN A 182 -1.34 2.05 7.96
C ASN A 182 0.15 2.25 7.63
N ASN A 183 0.50 3.44 7.12
CA ASN A 183 1.89 3.82 6.83
C ASN A 183 2.54 4.63 7.96
N SER A 184 1.90 4.72 9.13
CA SER A 184 2.50 5.35 10.30
C SER A 184 3.77 4.59 10.70
N ASN A 185 4.82 5.31 11.09
CA ASN A 185 6.08 4.72 11.50
C ASN A 185 5.98 4.14 12.93
N GLN A 186 5.30 3.01 13.06
CA GLN A 186 5.12 2.27 14.30
C GLN A 186 5.76 0.88 14.18
N PRO A 187 6.21 0.27 15.30
CA PRO A 187 6.67 -1.12 15.29
C PRO A 187 5.60 -2.03 14.67
N PHE A 188 6.05 -3.01 13.86
CA PHE A 188 5.14 -3.97 13.26
C PHE A 188 4.51 -4.87 14.32
N GLU A 189 3.18 -4.91 14.36
CA GLU A 189 2.42 -5.79 15.26
C GLU A 189 1.84 -6.96 14.49
N HIS A 190 2.19 -8.18 14.90
CA HIS A 190 1.69 -9.36 14.25
C HIS A 190 0.38 -9.83 14.89
N VAL A 191 -0.71 -9.77 14.14
CA VAL A 191 -2.08 -10.04 14.61
C VAL A 191 -2.26 -11.44 15.22
N TRP A 192 -1.47 -12.42 14.79
CA TRP A 192 -1.70 -13.83 15.13
C TRP A 192 -0.55 -14.54 15.85
N LEU A 193 0.48 -13.82 16.27
CA LEU A 193 1.53 -14.45 17.08
C LEU A 193 1.06 -14.57 18.52
N GLN A 194 1.42 -15.68 19.15
CA GLN A 194 1.25 -15.83 20.59
C GLN A 194 2.13 -14.80 21.30
N ARG A 195 1.61 -14.21 22.37
CA ARG A 195 2.42 -13.38 23.27
C ARG A 195 3.12 -14.28 24.29
N SER A 196 4.24 -13.79 24.80
CA SER A 196 4.96 -14.41 25.93
C SER A 196 4.06 -14.48 27.17
N GLU A 197 4.43 -15.33 28.14
CA GLU A 197 3.65 -15.53 29.37
C GLU A 197 3.42 -14.23 30.16
N ASP A 198 4.36 -13.29 30.08
CA ASP A 198 4.29 -11.95 30.69
C ASP A 198 3.57 -10.91 29.81
N GLY A 199 3.15 -11.28 28.60
CA GLY A 199 2.48 -10.42 27.62
C GLY A 199 3.38 -9.37 26.95
N SER A 200 4.67 -9.32 27.30
CA SER A 200 5.57 -8.22 26.93
C SER A 200 5.98 -8.22 25.46
N ARG A 201 6.03 -9.38 24.81
CA ARG A 201 6.44 -9.51 23.40
C ARG A 201 5.71 -10.63 22.67
N PHE A 202 5.79 -10.61 21.34
CA PHE A 202 5.40 -11.74 20.52
C PHE A 202 6.47 -12.84 20.54
N VAL A 203 6.03 -14.09 20.56
CA VAL A 203 6.88 -15.28 20.50
C VAL A 203 7.10 -15.64 19.03
N HIS A 204 8.35 -15.66 18.60
CA HIS A 204 8.67 -16.01 17.21
C HIS A 204 8.47 -17.52 17.00
N PRO A 205 7.87 -17.98 15.89
CA PRO A 205 7.60 -19.42 15.67
C PRO A 205 8.84 -20.32 15.74
N LEU A 206 10.01 -19.80 15.37
CA LEU A 206 11.29 -20.51 15.44
C LEU A 206 11.97 -20.49 16.82
N GLU A 207 11.43 -19.78 17.81
CA GLU A 207 12.09 -19.64 19.13
C GLU A 207 12.20 -20.98 19.88
N ASN A 208 11.23 -21.88 19.66
CA ASN A 208 11.19 -23.19 20.28
C ASN A 208 11.93 -24.28 19.49
N HIS A 209 12.61 -23.92 18.40
CA HIS A 209 13.32 -24.85 17.53
C HIS A 209 14.82 -24.61 17.55
N SER A 210 15.59 -25.69 17.63
CA SER A 210 17.03 -25.65 17.41
C SER A 210 17.32 -25.71 15.91
N PHE A 211 18.41 -25.07 15.46
CA PHE A 211 18.86 -25.24 14.08
C PHE A 211 19.09 -26.72 13.71
N LEU A 212 19.46 -27.53 14.71
CA LEU A 212 19.68 -28.98 14.57
C LEU A 212 18.42 -29.77 14.25
N ASP A 213 17.23 -29.18 14.46
CA ASP A 213 15.94 -29.79 14.14
C ASP A 213 15.66 -29.78 12.63
N PHE A 214 16.34 -28.88 11.89
CA PHE A 214 16.16 -28.70 10.44
C PHE A 214 17.31 -29.29 9.61
N VAL A 215 18.35 -29.80 10.26
CA VAL A 215 19.44 -30.48 9.56
C VAL A 215 18.97 -31.87 9.18
N ASP A 216 18.91 -32.14 7.87
CA ASP A 216 18.64 -33.47 7.36
C ASP A 216 19.77 -34.42 7.77
N ARG A 217 19.44 -35.39 8.64
CA ARG A 217 20.39 -36.42 9.13
C ARG A 217 20.29 -37.72 8.36
N SER A 218 19.44 -37.78 7.32
CA SER A 218 19.31 -38.99 6.52
C SER A 218 20.61 -39.23 5.75
N THR A 219 21.18 -40.42 5.92
CA THR A 219 22.37 -40.89 5.18
C THR A 219 21.99 -41.59 3.87
N SER A 220 20.74 -41.44 3.45
CA SER A 220 20.16 -42.13 2.30
C SER A 220 20.55 -41.40 1.02
N ASN A 221 21.06 -42.13 0.03
CA ASN A 221 21.22 -41.59 -1.32
C ASN A 221 19.83 -41.30 -1.91
N VAL A 222 19.37 -40.05 -1.83
CA VAL A 222 18.11 -39.62 -2.45
C VAL A 222 18.34 -39.41 -3.93
N THR A 223 17.63 -40.16 -4.77
CA THR A 223 17.64 -39.94 -6.22
C THR A 223 16.79 -38.70 -6.54
N PRO A 224 17.35 -37.68 -7.22
CA PRO A 224 16.59 -36.49 -7.58
C PRO A 224 15.39 -36.82 -8.48
N VAL A 225 14.20 -36.37 -8.07
CA VAL A 225 12.98 -36.45 -8.90
C VAL A 225 12.92 -35.22 -9.80
N LYS A 226 12.90 -35.45 -11.12
CA LYS A 226 12.76 -34.36 -12.10
C LYS A 226 11.33 -33.81 -12.08
N PRO A 227 11.15 -32.50 -12.30
CA PRO A 227 9.81 -31.92 -12.47
C PRO A 227 9.14 -32.50 -13.71
N HIS A 228 7.81 -32.56 -13.69
CA HIS A 228 7.03 -32.90 -14.87
C HIS A 228 7.13 -31.78 -15.92
N PRO A 229 6.98 -32.09 -17.22
CA PRO A 229 6.84 -31.06 -18.25
C PRO A 229 5.68 -30.12 -17.94
N LEU A 230 5.84 -28.83 -18.22
CA LEU A 230 4.85 -27.79 -17.91
C LEU A 230 3.49 -28.08 -18.56
N GLU A 231 3.50 -28.61 -19.78
CA GLU A 231 2.29 -28.95 -20.55
C GLU A 231 1.48 -30.11 -19.93
N SER A 232 2.11 -30.92 -19.08
CA SER A 232 1.50 -32.07 -18.42
C SER A 232 1.25 -31.88 -16.93
N THR A 233 1.80 -30.80 -16.35
CA THR A 233 1.69 -30.53 -14.92
C THR A 233 0.33 -29.86 -14.67
N PRO A 234 -0.53 -30.42 -13.79
CA PRO A 234 -1.77 -29.77 -13.39
C PRO A 234 -1.50 -28.39 -12.81
N PHE A 235 -2.28 -27.42 -13.27
CA PHE A 235 -2.16 -26.02 -12.91
C PHE A 235 -3.51 -25.50 -12.37
N MET A 236 -3.47 -24.67 -11.34
CA MET A 236 -4.65 -24.00 -10.80
C MET A 236 -4.37 -22.53 -10.48
N LEU A 237 -5.13 -21.64 -11.12
CA LEU A 237 -5.22 -20.24 -10.71
C LEU A 237 -6.23 -20.13 -9.56
N VAL A 238 -5.78 -19.66 -8.40
CA VAL A 238 -6.57 -19.59 -7.17
C VAL A 238 -7.03 -18.15 -6.93
N GLU A 239 -8.29 -17.88 -7.27
CA GLU A 239 -8.91 -16.54 -7.20
C GLU A 239 -10.09 -16.46 -6.22
N ASP A 240 -10.43 -17.57 -5.57
CA ASP A 240 -11.51 -17.63 -4.59
C ASP A 240 -11.12 -18.48 -3.36
N VAL A 241 -11.90 -18.32 -2.29
CA VAL A 241 -11.65 -18.98 -1.00
C VAL A 241 -11.85 -20.50 -1.08
N LYS A 242 -12.70 -20.98 -1.99
CA LYS A 242 -12.96 -22.42 -2.16
C LYS A 242 -11.71 -23.10 -2.73
N ASP A 243 -11.08 -22.50 -3.74
CA ASP A 243 -9.86 -23.02 -4.34
C ASP A 243 -8.66 -22.83 -3.41
N LEU A 244 -8.62 -21.74 -2.63
CA LEU A 244 -7.61 -21.57 -1.57
C LEU A 244 -7.70 -22.66 -0.48
N LYS A 245 -8.91 -23.07 -0.10
CA LYS A 245 -9.13 -24.20 0.82
C LYS A 245 -8.65 -25.53 0.23
N LYS A 246 -8.85 -25.75 -1.07
CA LYS A 246 -8.34 -26.96 -1.75
C LYS A 246 -6.81 -26.97 -1.74
N LEU A 247 -6.18 -25.83 -2.05
CA LEU A 247 -4.73 -25.69 -1.96
C LEU A 247 -4.23 -25.99 -0.54
N ALA A 248 -4.84 -25.37 0.49
CA ALA A 248 -4.46 -25.62 1.89
C ALA A 248 -4.56 -27.11 2.27
N ALA A 249 -5.59 -27.83 1.78
CA ALA A 249 -5.72 -29.27 2.00
C ALA A 249 -4.61 -30.07 1.31
N LYS A 250 -4.16 -29.66 0.12
CA LYS A 250 -3.02 -30.29 -0.57
C LYS A 250 -1.69 -30.02 0.15
N LEU A 251 -1.47 -28.81 0.65
CA LEU A 251 -0.26 -28.48 1.43
C LEU A 251 -0.21 -29.21 2.77
N LYS A 252 -1.37 -29.55 3.35
CA LYS A 252 -1.43 -30.34 4.59
C LYS A 252 -0.79 -31.73 4.43
N VAL A 253 -0.94 -32.36 3.26
CA VAL A 253 -0.40 -33.70 2.98
C VAL A 253 0.98 -33.68 2.32
N ALA A 254 1.42 -32.55 1.80
CA ALA A 254 2.74 -32.42 1.18
C ALA A 254 3.85 -32.36 2.23
N ASP A 255 4.93 -33.13 2.02
CA ASP A 255 6.15 -33.09 2.85
C ASP A 255 7.06 -31.91 2.47
N GLU A 256 7.01 -31.47 1.21
CA GLU A 256 7.67 -30.26 0.74
C GLU A 256 6.82 -29.53 -0.30
N PHE A 257 7.03 -28.22 -0.40
CA PHE A 257 6.50 -27.40 -1.48
C PHE A 257 7.43 -26.22 -1.76
N ALA A 258 7.47 -25.80 -3.03
CA ALA A 258 8.19 -24.61 -3.45
C ALA A 258 7.29 -23.38 -3.38
N VAL A 259 7.86 -22.21 -3.10
CA VAL A 259 7.15 -20.93 -2.99
C VAL A 259 7.95 -19.83 -3.67
N ASP A 260 7.24 -18.97 -4.40
CA ASP A 260 7.76 -17.71 -4.93
C ASP A 260 6.69 -16.60 -4.81
N LEU A 261 7.07 -15.34 -4.98
CA LEU A 261 6.17 -14.20 -4.90
C LEU A 261 6.44 -13.16 -6.00
N GLU A 262 5.38 -12.48 -6.45
CA GLU A 262 5.53 -11.26 -7.24
C GLU A 262 5.13 -10.04 -6.42
N HIS A 263 6.00 -9.03 -6.40
CA HIS A 263 5.83 -7.83 -5.58
C HIS A 263 5.82 -6.55 -6.42
N ASN A 264 4.94 -5.61 -6.07
CA ASN A 264 4.87 -4.29 -6.67
C ASN A 264 5.11 -3.20 -5.61
N GLN A 265 6.14 -2.38 -5.83
CA GLN A 265 6.50 -1.25 -4.97
C GLN A 265 6.24 0.12 -5.60
N TYR A 266 5.81 0.19 -6.86
CA TYR A 266 5.72 1.47 -7.58
C TYR A 266 4.52 2.33 -7.15
N ARG A 267 3.37 1.71 -6.83
CA ARG A 267 2.13 2.41 -6.42
C ARG A 267 1.70 2.08 -4.98
N SER A 268 2.65 1.70 -4.14
CA SER A 268 2.42 1.45 -2.71
C SER A 268 3.67 1.79 -1.91
N PHE A 269 3.50 2.52 -0.79
CA PHE A 269 4.61 3.02 0.02
C PHE A 269 5.52 1.90 0.54
N GLN A 270 4.95 0.86 1.15
CA GLN A 270 5.70 -0.33 1.57
C GLN A 270 5.72 -1.43 0.48
N GLY A 271 4.97 -1.23 -0.61
CA GLY A 271 4.75 -2.23 -1.65
C GLY A 271 3.58 -3.18 -1.35
N LEU A 272 3.33 -4.11 -2.27
CA LEU A 272 2.22 -5.05 -2.26
C LEU A 272 2.67 -6.37 -2.89
N THR A 273 2.45 -7.49 -2.19
CA THR A 273 2.54 -8.81 -2.83
C THR A 273 1.32 -9.05 -3.70
N CYS A 274 1.53 -9.16 -5.00
CA CYS A 274 0.51 -9.24 -6.05
C CYS A 274 0.17 -10.68 -6.47
N LEU A 275 1.14 -11.59 -6.36
CA LEU A 275 0.95 -13.01 -6.60
C LEU A 275 1.80 -13.83 -5.62
N MET A 276 1.36 -15.06 -5.41
CA MET A 276 2.14 -16.09 -4.75
C MET A 276 2.07 -17.35 -5.60
N GLN A 277 3.22 -17.94 -5.89
CA GLN A 277 3.33 -19.21 -6.60
C GLN A 277 3.63 -20.29 -5.57
N ILE A 278 2.94 -21.42 -5.68
CA ILE A 278 3.22 -22.61 -4.87
C ILE A 278 3.25 -23.83 -5.77
N SER A 279 4.31 -24.64 -5.67
CA SER A 279 4.42 -25.91 -6.38
C SER A 279 4.57 -27.05 -5.41
N THR A 280 3.80 -28.11 -5.61
CA THR A 280 4.00 -29.40 -4.97
C THR A 280 4.76 -30.32 -5.93
N ARG A 281 5.01 -31.58 -5.56
CA ARG A 281 5.59 -32.56 -6.48
C ARG A 281 4.71 -32.87 -7.68
N SER A 282 3.40 -32.67 -7.56
CA SER A 282 2.42 -33.11 -8.55
C SER A 282 1.72 -31.96 -9.27
N GLU A 283 1.68 -30.75 -8.73
CA GLU A 283 0.83 -29.67 -9.23
C GLU A 283 1.35 -28.28 -8.87
N ASP A 284 1.02 -27.29 -9.72
CA ASP A 284 1.38 -25.88 -9.59
C ASP A 284 0.15 -24.99 -9.31
N PHE A 285 0.34 -23.97 -8.48
CA PHE A 285 -0.69 -23.02 -8.06
C PHE A 285 -0.19 -21.60 -8.20
N VAL A 286 -1.02 -20.73 -8.78
CA VAL A 286 -0.82 -19.28 -8.77
C VAL A 286 -1.97 -18.67 -7.98
N ILE A 287 -1.66 -17.98 -6.90
CA ILE A 287 -2.64 -17.42 -5.97
C ILE A 287 -2.75 -15.92 -6.20
N ASP A 288 -3.97 -15.44 -6.45
CA ASP A 288 -4.25 -14.01 -6.48
C ASP A 288 -4.27 -13.44 -5.05
N THR A 289 -3.12 -12.96 -4.60
CA THR A 289 -2.97 -12.42 -3.25
C THR A 289 -3.56 -11.03 -3.06
N LEU A 290 -3.96 -10.35 -4.14
CA LEU A 290 -4.71 -9.09 -4.04
C LEU A 290 -6.16 -9.39 -3.68
N LYS A 291 -6.80 -10.27 -4.46
CA LYS A 291 -8.20 -10.64 -4.23
C LYS A 291 -8.39 -11.48 -2.96
N LEU A 292 -7.42 -12.32 -2.62
CA LEU A 292 -7.48 -13.21 -1.44
C LEU A 292 -6.70 -12.69 -0.24
N ARG A 293 -6.36 -11.39 -0.22
CA ARG A 293 -5.45 -10.77 0.75
C ARG A 293 -5.68 -11.20 2.20
N ILE A 294 -6.91 -11.05 2.69
CA ILE A 294 -7.29 -11.36 4.09
C ILE A 294 -7.44 -12.87 4.35
N HIS A 295 -7.46 -13.70 3.31
CA HIS A 295 -7.68 -15.13 3.39
C HIS A 295 -6.39 -15.95 3.29
N VAL A 296 -5.39 -15.47 2.54
CA VAL A 296 -4.10 -16.17 2.36
C VAL A 296 -3.49 -16.54 3.71
N GLY A 297 -3.34 -15.57 4.62
CA GLY A 297 -2.80 -15.78 5.96
C GLY A 297 -3.52 -16.89 6.74
N PRO A 298 -4.83 -16.77 7.00
CA PRO A 298 -5.60 -17.76 7.73
C PRO A 298 -5.55 -19.19 7.17
N TYR A 299 -5.49 -19.38 5.85
CA TYR A 299 -5.53 -20.72 5.25
C TYR A 299 -4.15 -21.35 5.04
N LEU A 300 -3.10 -20.58 4.79
CA LEU A 300 -1.78 -21.12 4.42
C LEU A 300 -0.78 -21.15 5.58
N ARG A 301 -0.94 -20.32 6.62
CA ARG A 301 0.07 -20.20 7.69
C ARG A 301 0.50 -21.50 8.35
N GLU A 302 -0.43 -22.43 8.57
CA GLU A 302 -0.12 -23.65 9.32
C GLU A 302 0.85 -24.52 8.52
N ALA A 303 0.69 -24.60 7.20
CA ALA A 303 1.63 -25.33 6.34
C ALA A 303 3.02 -24.68 6.31
N PHE A 304 3.09 -23.35 6.34
CA PHE A 304 4.35 -22.61 6.36
C PHE A 304 5.05 -22.67 7.73
N LYS A 305 4.29 -22.71 8.82
CA LYS A 305 4.80 -22.82 10.20
C LYS A 305 5.18 -24.24 10.60
N ASP A 306 4.62 -25.27 9.95
CA ASP A 306 4.92 -26.67 10.23
C ASP A 306 6.41 -26.98 10.00
N SER A 307 7.12 -27.37 11.06
CA SER A 307 8.54 -27.69 11.04
C SER A 307 8.85 -28.98 10.26
N ASN A 308 7.87 -29.88 10.09
CA ASN A 308 8.06 -31.12 9.36
C ASN A 308 7.97 -30.94 7.84
N LYS A 309 7.47 -29.79 7.39
CA LYS A 309 7.30 -29.49 5.96
C LYS A 309 8.44 -28.62 5.46
N LYS A 310 9.13 -29.02 4.40
CA LYS A 310 10.20 -28.21 3.81
C LYS A 310 9.61 -27.19 2.85
N LYS A 311 9.89 -25.90 3.08
CA LYS A 311 9.53 -24.83 2.14
C LYS A 311 10.74 -24.50 1.30
N VAL A 312 10.66 -24.70 -0.01
CA VAL A 312 11.78 -24.45 -0.92
C VAL A 312 11.57 -23.09 -1.59
N MET A 313 12.53 -22.19 -1.46
CA MET A 313 12.48 -20.86 -2.10
C MET A 313 13.85 -20.54 -2.70
N HIS A 314 13.95 -19.45 -3.46
CA HIS A 314 15.19 -19.01 -4.07
C HIS A 314 15.50 -17.55 -3.74
N GLY A 315 16.50 -17.30 -2.89
CA GLY A 315 16.86 -15.92 -2.52
C GLY A 315 15.75 -15.20 -1.77
N ALA A 316 15.20 -15.86 -0.75
CA ALA A 316 13.94 -15.49 -0.10
C ALA A 316 14.02 -14.28 0.86
N ASP A 317 15.14 -13.55 0.88
CA ASP A 317 15.42 -12.49 1.86
C ASP A 317 14.29 -11.44 1.92
N ARG A 318 13.69 -11.10 0.78
CA ARG A 318 12.57 -10.16 0.70
C ARG A 318 11.22 -10.84 0.87
N ASP A 319 11.06 -12.04 0.32
CA ASP A 319 9.81 -12.79 0.38
C ASP A 319 9.40 -13.09 1.81
N ILE A 320 10.35 -13.41 2.68
CA ILE A 320 10.10 -13.63 4.10
C ILE A 320 9.50 -12.40 4.77
N ILE A 321 10.00 -11.20 4.43
CA ILE A 321 9.47 -9.94 4.97
C ILE A 321 8.06 -9.67 4.42
N TRP A 322 7.86 -9.93 3.13
CA TRP A 322 6.57 -9.71 2.49
C TRP A 322 5.51 -10.67 3.02
N LEU A 323 5.81 -11.96 3.20
CA LEU A 323 4.90 -12.94 3.80
C LEU A 323 4.43 -12.53 5.20
N GLN A 324 5.36 -12.03 6.03
CA GLN A 324 5.04 -11.55 7.38
C GLN A 324 4.17 -10.30 7.33
N ARG A 325 4.60 -9.27 6.58
CA ARG A 325 3.90 -7.98 6.49
C ARG A 325 2.50 -8.14 5.92
N ASP A 326 2.37 -8.92 4.86
CA ASP A 326 1.18 -8.94 4.02
C ASP A 326 0.13 -9.96 4.44
N PHE A 327 0.57 -11.09 5.00
CA PHE A 327 -0.29 -12.24 5.28
C PHE A 327 -0.11 -12.80 6.69
N GLY A 328 0.83 -12.25 7.48
CA GLY A 328 1.18 -12.79 8.78
C GLY A 328 1.65 -14.25 8.70
N ILE A 329 2.41 -14.59 7.66
CA ILE A 329 2.97 -15.92 7.44
C ILE A 329 4.44 -15.91 7.84
N TYR A 330 4.79 -16.81 8.76
CA TYR A 330 6.17 -17.16 9.09
C TYR A 330 6.53 -18.48 8.45
N VAL A 331 7.80 -18.62 8.03
CA VAL A 331 8.31 -19.81 7.37
C VAL A 331 9.26 -20.55 8.31
N CYS A 332 8.88 -21.76 8.70
CA CYS A 332 9.76 -22.70 9.42
C CYS A 332 10.35 -23.72 8.45
N ASN A 333 11.53 -24.30 8.69
CA ASN A 333 12.13 -25.30 7.78
C ASN A 333 12.22 -24.80 6.30
N LEU A 334 12.77 -23.60 6.13
CA LEU A 334 13.07 -23.01 4.83
C LEU A 334 14.36 -23.63 4.25
N PHE A 335 14.31 -24.06 3.00
CA PHE A 335 15.47 -24.41 2.20
C PHE A 335 15.63 -23.38 1.07
N ASP A 336 16.60 -22.49 1.21
CA ASP A 336 16.91 -21.47 0.21
C ASP A 336 17.92 -22.00 -0.81
N THR A 337 17.45 -22.22 -2.04
CA THR A 337 18.29 -22.72 -3.15
C THR A 337 19.32 -21.70 -3.64
N GLY A 338 19.10 -20.41 -3.40
CA GLY A 338 20.09 -19.35 -3.61
C GLY A 338 21.25 -19.49 -2.64
N GLN A 339 20.99 -19.77 -1.36
CA GLN A 339 22.06 -20.05 -0.40
C GLN A 339 22.76 -21.38 -0.72
N ALA A 340 22.00 -22.41 -1.06
CA ALA A 340 22.55 -23.71 -1.43
C ALA A 340 23.50 -23.63 -2.64
N SER A 341 23.14 -22.90 -3.70
CA SER A 341 23.99 -22.70 -4.89
C SER A 341 25.33 -22.03 -4.55
N ARG A 342 25.33 -21.06 -3.61
CA ARG A 342 26.56 -20.39 -3.13
C ARG A 342 27.46 -21.36 -2.36
N VAL A 343 26.88 -22.18 -1.48
CA VAL A 343 27.62 -23.20 -0.71
C VAL A 343 28.22 -24.25 -1.63
N LEU A 344 27.47 -24.68 -2.65
CA LEU A 344 27.91 -25.61 -3.68
C LEU A 344 28.90 -25.00 -4.69
N LYS A 345 29.14 -23.68 -4.61
CA LYS A 345 30.05 -22.93 -5.50
C LYS A 345 29.71 -23.12 -6.99
N LEU A 346 28.41 -23.08 -7.31
CA LEU A 346 27.97 -23.07 -8.71
C LEU A 346 28.47 -21.79 -9.42
N GLU A 347 28.56 -21.83 -10.75
CA GLU A 347 29.09 -20.71 -11.53
C GLU A 347 28.25 -19.44 -11.38
N ARG A 348 26.93 -19.59 -11.21
CA ARG A 348 25.99 -18.51 -10.94
C ARG A 348 24.94 -18.98 -9.94
N ASN A 349 24.37 -18.01 -9.21
CA ASN A 349 23.44 -18.27 -8.10
C ASN A 349 22.01 -17.76 -8.36
N SER A 350 21.72 -17.30 -9.59
CA SER A 350 20.40 -16.80 -9.98
C SER A 350 19.44 -17.93 -10.32
N LEU A 351 18.14 -17.75 -10.06
CA LEU A 351 17.10 -18.72 -10.40
C LEU A 351 17.13 -19.10 -11.89
N GLU A 352 17.28 -18.12 -12.78
CA GLU A 352 17.43 -18.36 -14.24
C GLU A 352 18.55 -19.37 -14.55
N TYR A 353 19.70 -19.24 -13.89
CA TYR A 353 20.82 -20.15 -14.10
C TYR A 353 20.47 -21.55 -13.60
N LEU A 354 19.83 -21.68 -12.43
CA LEU A 354 19.44 -22.99 -11.91
C LEU A 354 18.38 -23.66 -12.79
N LEU A 355 17.40 -22.90 -13.28
CA LEU A 355 16.38 -23.39 -14.23
C LEU A 355 17.03 -23.89 -15.52
N HIS A 356 17.98 -23.14 -16.08
CA HIS A 356 18.68 -23.55 -17.29
C HIS A 356 19.60 -24.76 -17.03
N HIS A 357 20.40 -24.73 -15.97
CA HIS A 357 21.41 -25.74 -15.66
C HIS A 357 20.79 -27.08 -15.26
N PHE A 358 19.74 -27.09 -14.42
CA PHE A 358 19.13 -28.32 -13.90
C PHE A 358 17.89 -28.76 -14.69
N CYS A 359 17.12 -27.82 -15.23
CA CYS A 359 15.84 -28.12 -15.89
C CYS A 359 15.88 -27.89 -17.41
N GLY A 360 16.93 -27.27 -17.96
CA GLY A 360 16.99 -26.91 -19.39
C GLY A 360 15.99 -25.81 -19.78
N VAL A 361 15.48 -25.03 -18.81
CA VAL A 361 14.47 -24.00 -19.02
C VAL A 361 15.13 -22.62 -19.11
N THR A 362 14.81 -21.85 -20.15
CA THR A 362 15.29 -20.46 -20.30
C THR A 362 14.20 -19.50 -19.81
N ALA A 363 14.46 -18.82 -18.69
CA ALA A 363 13.50 -17.86 -18.11
C ALA A 363 13.43 -16.55 -18.90
N ASN A 364 12.24 -15.97 -19.05
CA ASN A 364 12.06 -14.68 -19.72
C ASN A 364 12.08 -13.51 -18.72
N LYS A 365 13.22 -12.83 -18.61
CA LYS A 365 13.40 -11.71 -17.66
C LYS A 365 12.51 -10.50 -17.88
N GLU A 366 11.85 -10.37 -19.03
CA GLU A 366 11.01 -9.21 -19.34
C GLU A 366 9.85 -9.05 -18.33
N TYR A 367 9.39 -10.16 -17.75
CA TYR A 367 8.26 -10.19 -16.82
C TYR A 367 8.63 -9.85 -15.37
N GLN A 368 9.90 -9.89 -14.99
CA GLN A 368 10.33 -9.56 -13.63
C GLN A 368 9.98 -8.11 -13.23
N ASN A 369 9.91 -7.21 -14.21
CA ASN A 369 9.57 -5.81 -13.99
C ASN A 369 8.12 -5.49 -14.38
N ALA A 370 7.27 -6.50 -14.63
CA ALA A 370 5.89 -6.28 -15.05
C ALA A 370 5.04 -5.64 -13.95
N ASP A 371 3.99 -4.93 -14.35
CA ASP A 371 2.96 -4.48 -13.42
C ASP A 371 2.04 -5.66 -13.01
N TRP A 372 2.47 -6.44 -12.01
CA TRP A 372 1.75 -7.61 -11.49
C TRP A 372 0.38 -7.33 -10.85
N ARG A 373 -0.03 -6.06 -10.80
CA ARG A 373 -1.40 -5.65 -10.44
C ARG A 373 -2.40 -5.92 -11.56
N LEU A 374 -1.93 -6.18 -12.78
CA LEU A 374 -2.78 -6.40 -13.95
C LEU A 374 -3.73 -7.59 -13.76
N ARG A 375 -5.02 -7.37 -14.01
CA ARG A 375 -6.07 -8.38 -14.02
C ARG A 375 -7.00 -8.18 -15.24
N PRO A 376 -7.47 -9.26 -15.90
CA PRO A 376 -7.02 -10.64 -15.72
C PRO A 376 -5.55 -10.81 -16.13
N LEU A 377 -4.86 -11.82 -15.58
CA LEU A 377 -3.46 -12.07 -15.88
C LEU A 377 -3.30 -12.58 -17.33
N PRO A 378 -2.45 -11.94 -18.16
CA PRO A 378 -2.13 -12.45 -19.48
C PRO A 378 -1.51 -13.85 -19.39
N HIS A 379 -1.80 -14.70 -20.39
CA HIS A 379 -1.27 -16.07 -20.45
C HIS A 379 0.26 -16.11 -20.36
N GLU A 380 0.97 -15.15 -20.96
CA GLU A 380 2.43 -15.09 -20.88
C GLU A 380 2.94 -14.80 -19.47
N MET A 381 2.22 -13.99 -18.69
CA MET A 381 2.53 -13.71 -17.28
C MET A 381 2.19 -14.90 -16.37
N LEU A 382 1.20 -15.71 -16.73
CA LEU A 382 0.88 -16.96 -16.02
C LEU A 382 1.87 -18.09 -16.31
N ARG A 383 2.49 -18.07 -17.51
CA ARG A 383 3.49 -19.06 -17.93
C ARG A 383 4.88 -18.74 -17.40
N TYR A 384 5.21 -17.45 -17.28
CA TYR A 384 6.41 -16.99 -16.58
C TYR A 384 6.33 -17.38 -15.10
#